data_AF-G0WHX5-F1
#
_entry.id   AF-G0WHX5-F1
#
_cell.length_a   1.000
_cell.length_b   1.000
_cell.length_c   1.000
_cell.angle_alpha   90.00
_cell.angle_beta   90.00
_cell.angle_gamma   90.00
#
_symmetry.space_group_name_H-M   'P 1'
#
loop_
_entity.id
_entity.type
_entity.pdbx_description
1 polymer ?
#
loop_
_entity_poly.entity_id
_entity_poly.type
_entity_poly.pdbx_seq_one_letter_code
_entity_poly.pdbx_strand_id
1 'polypeptide(L)' 'MVTYTSKINTKANPFLGRLSLRSLVAYTPNLWLWGGASLFGMFVFVEGWPTFQTEIFSKIPIFGSHWIKEAPAVEGEVEE' A
#
# COMPACT_ATOMS: atom_id res chain seq x y z
N MET A 1 -57.37 14.17 3.67
CA MET A 1 -56.57 14.67 4.81
C MET A 1 -55.20 15.05 4.28
N VAL A 2 -54.77 16.31 4.45
CA VAL A 2 -53.46 16.80 4.02
C VAL A 2 -52.56 16.89 5.25
N THR A 3 -51.41 16.23 5.24
CA THR A 3 -50.44 16.24 6.34
C THR A 3 -49.35 17.26 6.07
N TYR A 4 -49.21 18.25 6.96
CA TYR A 4 -48.16 19.26 6.89
C TYR A 4 -46.97 18.82 7.75
N THR A 5 -45.79 18.70 7.13
CA THR A 5 -44.53 18.43 7.84
C THR A 5 -43.98 19.76 8.36
N SER A 6 -44.11 19.99 9.67
CA SER A 6 -43.75 21.25 10.34
C SER A 6 -42.31 21.35 10.82
N LYS A 7 -41.52 20.27 10.72
CA LYS A 7 -40.17 20.21 11.30
C LYS A 7 -39.15 19.78 10.26
N ILE A 8 -38.08 20.55 10.15
CA ILE A 8 -36.89 20.20 9.37
C ILE A 8 -36.09 19.16 10.17
N ASN A 9 -35.93 17.97 9.59
CA ASN A 9 -35.11 16.89 10.16
C ASN A 9 -33.69 16.96 9.57
N THR A 10 -32.80 17.70 10.24
CA THR A 10 -31.38 17.82 9.86
C THR A 10 -30.51 17.00 10.79
N LYS A 11 -29.56 16.23 10.23
CA LYS A 11 -28.54 15.51 10.97
C LYS A 11 -27.21 16.27 10.87
N ALA A 12 -26.54 16.49 12.01
CA ALA A 12 -25.19 17.04 12.01
C ALA A 12 -24.23 15.98 11.46
N ASN A 13 -23.48 16.33 10.42
CA ASN A 13 -22.49 15.43 9.84
C ASN A 13 -21.18 15.60 10.60
N PRO A 14 -20.50 14.53 11.04
CA PRO A 14 -19.20 14.66 11.69
C PRO A 14 -18.18 15.25 10.71
N PHE A 15 -17.55 16.35 11.10
CA PHE A 15 -16.48 17.01 10.36
C PHE A 15 -15.37 17.46 11.32
N LEU A 16 -14.13 17.35 10.86
CA LEU A 16 -12.91 17.83 11.51
C LEU A 16 -12.39 19.02 10.72
N GLY A 17 -12.77 20.24 11.14
CA GLY A 17 -12.45 21.47 10.43
C GLY A 17 -12.97 21.45 8.99
N ARG A 18 -12.09 21.25 8.01
CA ARG A 18 -12.43 21.17 6.57
C ARG A 18 -12.60 19.73 6.06
N LEU A 19 -12.28 18.71 6.86
CA LEU A 19 -12.41 17.30 6.50
C LEU A 19 -13.76 16.76 7.00
N SER A 20 -14.63 16.38 6.08
CA SER A 20 -15.85 15.64 6.41
C SER A 20 -15.65 14.14 6.20
N LEU A 21 -16.37 13.29 6.95
CA LEU A 21 -16.33 11.83 6.71
C LEU A 21 -16.78 11.49 5.27
N ARG A 22 -17.72 12.27 4.72
CA ARG A 22 -18.20 12.10 3.35
C ARG A 22 -17.10 12.36 2.32
N SER A 23 -16.32 13.42 2.50
CA SER A 23 -15.18 13.70 1.61
C SER A 23 -14.09 12.65 1.77
N LEU A 24 -13.82 12.18 2.98
CA LEU A 24 -12.81 11.16 3.21
C LEU A 24 -13.14 9.87 2.44
N VAL A 25 -14.36 9.36 2.60
CA VAL A 25 -14.83 8.16 1.90
C VAL A 25 -14.83 8.36 0.38
N ALA A 26 -15.20 9.56 -0.10
CA ALA A 26 -15.19 9.87 -1.52
C ALA A 26 -13.76 9.87 -2.12
N TYR A 27 -12.75 10.30 -1.36
CA TYR A 27 -11.36 10.33 -1.80
C TYR A 27 -10.60 9.02 -1.53
N THR A 28 -11.10 8.13 -0.66
CA THR A 28 -10.44 6.87 -0.31
C THR A 28 -9.97 6.06 -1.52
N PRO A 29 -10.78 5.83 -2.58
CA PRO A 29 -10.33 5.04 -3.72
C PRO A 29 -9.14 5.68 -4.45
N ASN A 30 -9.17 7.00 -4.62
CA ASN A 30 -8.10 7.73 -5.28
C ASN A 30 -6.82 7.73 -4.42
N LEU A 31 -6.95 7.97 -3.11
CA LEU A 31 -5.83 7.90 -2.17
C LEU A 31 -5.20 6.50 -2.15
N TRP A 32 -6.01 5.45 -2.30
CA TRP A 32 -5.51 4.09 -2.35
C TRP A 32 -4.69 3.82 -3.62
N LEU A 33 -5.13 4.32 -4.78
CA LEU A 33 -4.34 4.25 -6.02
C LEU A 33 -3.02 5.00 -5.89
N TRP A 34 -3.04 6.21 -5.30
CA TRP A 34 -1.82 6.98 -5.05
C TRP A 34 -0.89 6.32 -4.03
N GLY A 35 -1.44 5.71 -2.99
CA GLY A 35 -0.69 4.95 -2.00
C GLY A 35 -0.05 3.70 -2.60
N GLY A 36 -0.77 2.99 -3.47
CA GLY A 36 -0.20 1.90 -4.26
C GLY A 36 0.91 2.38 -5.17
N ALA A 37 0.66 3.43 -5.96
CA ALA A 37 1.64 3.97 -6.90
C ALA A 37 2.93 4.45 -6.20
N SER A 38 2.82 5.10 -5.04
CA SER A 38 3.99 5.52 -4.27
C SER A 38 4.75 4.34 -3.67
N LEU A 39 4.06 3.29 -3.22
CA LEU A 39 4.71 2.05 -2.77
C LEU A 39 5.43 1.32 -3.90
N PHE A 40 4.81 1.20 -5.08
CA PHE A 40 5.48 0.64 -6.26
C PHE A 40 6.68 1.49 -6.67
N GLY A 41 6.57 2.82 -6.64
CA GLY A 41 7.70 3.71 -6.87
C GLY A 41 8.81 3.53 -5.84
N MET A 42 8.47 3.35 -4.55
CA MET A 42 9.44 3.06 -3.49
C MET A 42 10.15 1.73 -3.75
N PHE A 43 9.43 0.70 -4.21
CA PHE A 43 10.04 -0.58 -4.54
C PHE A 43 11.11 -0.45 -5.62
N VAL A 44 10.92 0.40 -6.64
CA VAL A 44 11.95 0.69 -7.66
C VAL A 44 13.23 1.27 -7.03
N PHE A 45 13.10 2.17 -6.05
CA PHE A 45 14.28 2.74 -5.38
C PHE A 45 14.97 1.77 -4.41
N VAL A 46 14.25 0.78 -3.90
CA VAL A 46 14.72 -0.15 -2.86
C VAL A 46 15.10 -1.51 -3.45
N GLU A 47 15.06 -1.69 -4.78
CA GLU A 47 15.44 -2.94 -5.46
C GLU A 47 16.85 -3.43 -5.09
N GLY A 48 17.77 -2.53 -4.73
CA GLY A 48 19.14 -2.88 -4.32
C GLY A 48 19.30 -3.37 -2.87
N TRP A 49 18.25 -3.31 -2.05
CA TRP A 49 18.35 -3.64 -0.63
C TRP A 49 18.14 -5.15 -0.38
N PRO A 50 19.10 -5.86 0.25
CA PRO A 50 19.08 -7.32 0.36
C PRO A 50 17.85 -7.87 1.11
N THR A 51 17.42 -7.20 2.19
CA THR A 51 16.20 -7.58 2.94
C THR A 51 14.92 -7.52 2.12
N PHE A 52 14.78 -6.54 1.21
CA PHE A 52 13.59 -6.41 0.37
C PHE A 52 13.60 -7.43 -0.78
N GLN A 53 14.79 -7.77 -1.28
CA GLN A 53 14.99 -8.84 -2.25
C GLN A 53 14.54 -10.21 -1.71
N THR A 54 14.94 -10.55 -0.49
CA THR A 54 14.58 -11.85 0.11
C THR A 54 13.12 -11.92 0.54
N GLU A 55 12.53 -10.83 1.04
CA GLU A 55 11.18 -10.87 1.62
C GLU A 55 10.05 -10.56 0.64
N ILE A 56 10.29 -9.63 -0.30
CA ILE A 56 9.25 -9.11 -1.21
C ILE A 56 9.51 -9.57 -2.65
N PHE A 57 10.70 -9.32 -3.20
CA PHE A 57 10.95 -9.54 -4.62
C PHE A 57 11.11 -11.03 -4.99
N SER A 58 11.67 -11.85 -4.10
CA SER A 58 11.82 -13.30 -4.29
C SER A 58 10.49 -14.06 -4.45
N LYS A 59 9.39 -13.51 -3.92
CA LYS A 59 8.05 -14.13 -3.94
C LYS A 59 7.28 -13.83 -5.23
N ILE A 60 7.84 -13.02 -6.12
CA ILE A 60 7.22 -12.68 -7.40
C ILE A 60 7.49 -13.83 -8.39
N PRO A 61 6.48 -14.59 -8.83
CA PRO A 61 6.66 -15.88 -9.52
C PRO A 61 7.34 -15.79 -10.89
N ILE A 62 7.49 -14.60 -11.48
CA ILE A 62 8.11 -14.40 -12.81
C ILE A 62 9.46 -13.69 -12.71
N PHE A 63 9.64 -12.78 -11.74
CA PHE A 63 10.86 -11.97 -11.61
C PHE A 63 11.73 -12.38 -10.41
N GLY A 64 11.23 -13.19 -9.48
CA GLY A 64 11.94 -13.55 -8.25
C GLY A 64 13.24 -14.32 -8.46
N SER A 65 13.36 -15.08 -9.56
CA SER A 65 14.58 -15.79 -9.93
C SER A 65 15.77 -14.88 -10.24
N HIS A 66 15.55 -13.59 -10.52
CA HIS A 66 16.64 -12.64 -10.73
C HIS A 66 17.41 -12.30 -9.45
N TRP A 67 16.76 -12.42 -8.28
CA TRP A 67 17.35 -12.05 -6.98
C TRP A 67 17.74 -13.26 -6.12
N ILE A 68 17.45 -14.48 -6.55
CA ILE A 68 17.95 -15.70 -5.92
C ILE A 68 19.39 -15.89 -6.39
N LYS A 69 20.35 -15.44 -5.57
CA LYS A 69 21.75 -15.81 -5.77
C LYS A 69 21.89 -17.29 -5.43
N GLU A 70 21.84 -18.15 -6.43
CA GLU A 70 22.43 -19.49 -6.35
C GLU A 70 23.94 -19.31 -6.21
N ALA A 71 24.43 -19.08 -4.99
CA ALA A 71 25.83 -19.29 -4.71
C ALA A 71 26.08 -20.79 -4.90
N PRO A 72 26.96 -21.23 -5.83
CA PRO A 72 27.42 -22.61 -5.80
C PRO A 72 28.07 -22.83 -4.43
N ALA A 73 27.59 -23.83 -3.71
CA ALA A 73 28.10 -24.20 -2.40
C ALA A 73 29.47 -24.89 -2.54
N VAL A 74 30.51 -24.18 -2.99
CA VAL A 74 31.90 -24.59 -2.83
C VAL A 74 32.77 -23.32 -2.80
N GLU A 75 33.66 -23.26 -1.80
CA GLU A 75 34.93 -22.50 -1.74
C GLU A 75 35.00 -21.44 -0.62
N GLY A 76 35.50 -21.91 0.53
CA GLY A 76 35.83 -21.17 1.76
C GLY A 76 35.25 -21.94 2.96
N GLU A 77 35.96 -22.71 3.77
CA GLU A 77 37.39 -22.79 4.10
C GLU A 77 37.67 -24.25 4.55
N VAL A 78 38.68 -24.91 3.99
CA VAL A 78 39.41 -26.00 4.67
C VAL A 78 40.74 -25.39 5.06
N GLU A 79 40.83 -24.86 6.28
CA GLU A 79 42.10 -24.57 6.93
C GLU A 79 42.57 -25.83 7.67
N GLU A 80 43.69 -26.40 7.22
CA GLU A 80 44.59 -27.25 8.04
C GLU A 80 45.44 -26.39 8.98
#